data_AF-A0A2E7BK11-F1
#
_entry.id   AF-A0A2E7BK11-F1
#
_cell.length_a   1.000
_cell.length_b   1.000
_cell.length_c   1.000
_cell.angle_alpha   90.00
_cell.angle_beta   90.00
_cell.angle_gamma   90.00
#
_symmetry.space_group_name_H-M   'P 1'
#
loop_
_entity.id
_entity.type
_entity.pdbx_description
1 polymer ?
#
loop_
_entity_poly.entity_id
_entity_poly.type
_entity_poly.pdbx_seq_one_letter_code
_entity_poly.pdbx_strand_id
1 'polypeptide(L)' 'MTIKPQFNIMTESQGAHWIAWVTNANSDKPLDSIILVGQTQDEAASQARKWAEKLTSDPVLVRS' A
#
# COMPACT_ATOMS: atom_id res chain seq x y z
N MET A 1 -15.85 -18.78 -3.53
CA MET A 1 -14.74 -18.60 -2.57
C MET A 1 -13.95 -17.39 -3.06
N THR A 2 -14.19 -16.20 -2.52
CA THR A 2 -13.48 -15.00 -2.98
C THR A 2 -12.09 -15.01 -2.35
N ILE A 3 -11.06 -15.25 -3.15
CA ILE A 3 -9.67 -15.14 -2.70
C ILE A 3 -9.46 -13.66 -2.37
N LYS A 4 -9.34 -13.33 -1.09
CA LYS A 4 -8.94 -11.98 -0.70
C LYS A 4 -7.49 -11.79 -1.16
N PRO A 5 -7.17 -10.74 -1.91
CA PRO A 5 -5.79 -10.45 -2.25
C PRO A 5 -5.01 -10.24 -0.95
N GLN A 6 -3.90 -10.97 -0.81
CA GLN A 6 -2.96 -10.74 0.29
C GLN A 6 -2.01 -9.63 -0.13
N PHE A 7 -2.04 -8.53 0.63
CA PHE A 7 -1.22 -7.35 0.40
C PHE A 7 -0.14 -7.25 1.47
N ASN A 8 1.06 -6.85 1.05
CA ASN A 8 2.13 -6.46 1.95
C ASN A 8 2.28 -4.94 1.93
N ILE A 9 2.76 -4.39 3.06
CA ILE A 9 2.97 -2.96 3.22
C ILE A 9 4.45 -2.73 3.38
N MET A 10 4.99 -1.93 2.48
CA MET A 10 6.38 -1.51 2.50
C MET A 10 6.43 -0.07 3.02
N THR A 11 7.45 0.24 3.81
CA THR A 11 7.69 1.58 4.33
C THR A 11 9.15 1.94 4.19
N GLU A 12 9.43 3.19 3.86
CA GLU A 12 10.79 3.71 3.75
C GLU A 12 10.85 5.13 4.32
N SER A 13 11.96 5.45 4.98
CA SER A 13 12.26 6.82 5.41
C SER A 13 12.82 7.60 4.23
N GLN A 14 12.21 8.73 3.91
CA GLN A 14 12.65 9.59 2.82
C GLN A 14 12.80 11.02 3.33
N GLY A 15 14.03 11.38 3.73
CA GLY A 15 14.31 12.70 4.27
C GLY A 15 13.57 12.95 5.60
N ALA A 16 12.69 13.95 5.61
CA ALA A 16 11.92 14.34 6.80
C ALA A 16 10.55 13.67 6.92
N HIS A 17 10.19 12.79 5.98
CA HIS A 17 8.91 12.08 5.96
C HIS A 17 9.11 10.58 5.75
N TRP A 18 8.04 9.84 5.99
CA TRP A 18 7.96 8.42 5.70
C TRP A 18 7.04 8.19 4.52
N ILE A 19 7.46 7.29 3.64
CA ILE A 19 6.65 6.83 2.53
C ILE A 19 6.24 5.38 2.75
N ALA A 20 5.10 5.00 2.18
CA ALA A 20 4.61 3.64 2.16
C ALA A 20 3.95 3.33 0.82
N TRP A 21 4.05 2.08 0.41
CA TRP A 21 3.36 1.55 -0.77
C TRP A 21 2.89 0.13 -0.51
N VAL A 22 1.93 -0.31 -1.33
CA VAL A 22 1.35 -1.66 -1.24
C VAL A 22 1.96 -2.54 -2.31
N THR A 23 2.31 -3.76 -1.95
CA THR A 23 2.73 -4.82 -2.89
C THR A 23 1.81 -6.02 -2.78
N ASN A 24 1.85 -6.90 -3.78
CA ASN A 24 1.22 -8.22 -3.67
C ASN A 24 2.07 -9.12 -2.76
N ALA A 25 1.44 -10.03 -2.02
CA ALA A 25 2.18 -10.97 -1.15
C ALA A 25 3.22 -11.84 -1.90
N ASN A 26 3.04 -12.03 -3.21
CA ASN A 26 3.92 -12.81 -4.08
C ASN A 26 4.95 -11.96 -4.85
N SER A 27 5.03 -10.65 -4.59
CA SER A 27 5.95 -9.76 -5.30
C SER A 27 6.40 -8.58 -4.47
N ASP A 28 7.67 -8.22 -4.57
CA ASP A 28 8.22 -7.01 -3.96
C ASP A 28 7.96 -5.75 -4.80
N LYS A 29 7.31 -5.90 -5.97
CA LYS A 29 6.97 -4.77 -6.83
C LYS A 29 5.75 -4.04 -6.28
N PRO A 30 5.73 -2.69 -6.33
CA PRO A 30 4.53 -1.92 -6.08
C PRO A 30 3.37 -2.43 -6.91
N LEU A 31 2.23 -2.60 -6.27
CA LEU A 31 1.00 -3.04 -6.91
C LEU A 31 0.47 -1.99 -7.90
N ASP A 32 0.72 -0.72 -7.59
CA ASP A 32 0.33 0.44 -8.38
C ASP A 32 1.39 1.55 -8.19
N SER A 33 1.34 2.60 -9.01
CA SER A 33 2.23 3.77 -8.96
C SER A 33 1.81 4.77 -7.89
N ILE A 34 1.37 4.29 -6.72
CA ILE A 34 0.85 5.12 -5.62
C ILE A 34 1.79 5.05 -4.42
N ILE A 35 2.22 6.22 -3.96
CA ILE A 35 3.01 6.42 -2.74
C ILE A 35 2.17 7.17 -1.71
N LEU A 36 2.17 6.68 -0.48
CA LEU A 36 1.43 7.25 0.65
C LEU A 36 2.42 7.82 1.65
N VAL A 37 2.18 9.04 2.09
CA VAL A 37 3.16 9.81 2.87
C VAL A 37 2.64 10.06 4.28
N GLY A 38 3.46 9.81 5.29
CA GLY A 38 3.20 10.11 6.69
C GLY A 38 4.35 10.90 7.31
N GLN A 39 4.08 11.62 8.38
CA GLN A 39 5.13 12.27 9.17
C GLN A 39 5.94 11.22 9.94
N THR A 40 5.31 10.11 10.30
CA THR A 40 5.92 8.95 10.96
C THR A 40 5.75 7.68 10.14
N GLN A 41 6.56 6.66 10.43
CA GLN A 41 6.45 5.34 9.81
C GLN A 41 5.04 4.76 9.99
N ASP A 42 4.50 4.86 11.21
CA ASP A 42 3.19 4.33 11.56
C ASP A 42 2.05 5.02 10.80
N GLU A 43 2.16 6.33 10.59
CA GLU A 43 1.19 7.07 9.78
C GLU A 43 1.21 6.65 8.31
N ALA A 44 2.40 6.53 7.72
CA ALA A 44 2.55 6.07 6.34
C ALA A 44 2.00 4.65 6.18
N ALA A 45 2.35 3.74 7.10
CA ALA A 45 1.84 2.38 7.13
C ALA A 45 0.31 2.34 7.32
N SER A 46 -0.24 3.18 8.19
CA SER A 46 -1.69 3.26 8.42
C SER A 46 -2.45 3.71 7.19
N GLN A 47 -1.90 4.66 6.43
CA GLN A 47 -2.47 5.06 5.14
C GLN A 47 -2.41 3.91 4.13
N ALA A 48 -1.30 3.17 4.06
CA ALA A 48 -1.17 2.01 3.18
C ALA A 48 -2.14 0.88 3.52
N ARG A 49 -2.44 0.66 4.80
CA ARG A 49 -3.50 -0.30 5.22
C ARG A 49 -4.87 0.11 4.68
N LYS A 50 -5.24 1.38 4.86
CA LYS A 50 -6.51 1.92 4.34
C LYS A 50 -6.58 1.83 2.82
N TRP A 51 -5.46 2.04 2.14
CA TRP A 51 -5.39 1.87 0.69
C TRP A 51 -5.59 0.41 0.28
N ALA A 52 -4.91 -0.55 0.92
CA ALA A 52 -5.07 -1.97 0.67
C ALA A 52 -6.51 -2.47 0.94
N GLU A 53 -7.16 -1.95 1.98
CA GLU A 53 -8.58 -2.20 2.25
C GLU A 53 -9.46 -1.69 1.10
N LYS A 54 -9.21 -0.46 0.63
CA LYS A 54 -9.91 0.12 -0.51
C LYS A 54 -9.73 -0.70 -1.78
N LEU A 55 -8.52 -1.21 -2.05
CA LEU A 55 -8.23 -2.10 -3.17
C LEU A 55 -8.96 -3.45 -3.06
N THR A 56 -9.13 -3.96 -1.83
CA THR A 56 -9.91 -5.18 -1.59
C THR A 56 -11.39 -4.96 -1.89
N SER A 57 -11.91 -3.79 -1.55
CA SER A 57 -13.31 -3.41 -1.80
C SER A 57 -13.59 -3.02 -3.24
N ASP A 58 -12.62 -2.41 -3.93
CA ASP A 58 -12.72 -1.97 -5.32
C ASP A 58 -11.44 -2.27 -6.11
N PRO A 59 -11.36 -3.47 -6.71
CA PRO A 59 -10.20 -3.90 -7.49
C PRO A 59 -9.96 -3.11 -8.79
N VAL A 60 -10.93 -2.30 -9.24
CA VAL A 60 -10.80 -1.52 -10.48
C VAL A 60 -9.78 -0.39 -10.32
N LEU A 61 -9.53 0.05 -9.09
CA LEU A 61 -8.59 1.13 -8.78
C LEU A 61 -7.13 0.82 -9.15
N VAL A 62 -6.77 -0.45 -9.35
CA VAL A 62 -5.42 -0.86 -9.81
C VAL A 62 -5.26 -0.74 -11.33
N ARG A 63 -6.34 -0.42 -12.08
CA ARG A 63 -6.30 -0.28 -13.53
C ARG A 63 -6.16 1.20 -13.92
N SER A 64 -4.93 1.67 -13.99
CA SER A 64 -4.56 2.90 -14.72
C SER A 64 -3.55 2.58 -15.82
#